data_AF-A0A227J7Q6-F1
#
_entry.id   AF-A0A227J7Q6-F1
#
_cell.length_a   1.000
_cell.length_b   1.000
_cell.length_c   1.000
_cell.angle_alpha   90.00
_cell.angle_beta   90.00
_cell.angle_gamma   90.00
#
_symmetry.space_group_name_H-M   'P 1'
#
loop_
_entity.id
_entity.type
_entity.pdbx_description
1 polymer ?
#
loop_
_entity_poly.entity_id
_entity_poly.type
_entity_poly.pdbx_seq_one_letter_code
_entity_poly.pdbx_strand_id
1 'polypeptide(L)'
;AKGYDLPNYPEEPSTYEEKAIKSAYDKIKGSAVNPVLREGNSDRRAPLSVKNYAKKNPHSMGAWSSDSKSHVSSMAGDDFFGSEKSTTISGATEVKIEFVGADGSVKELKSAFPLLDKEVIDSSVLKKKAL
;
A
#
# COMPACT_ATOMS: atom_id res chain seq x y z
N ALA A 1 3.94 -33.36 4.52
CA ALA A 1 3.96 -32.42 5.66
C ALA A 1 5.22 -32.66 6.49
N LYS A 2 5.84 -31.61 7.08
CA LYS A 2 7.08 -31.73 7.87
C LYS A 2 6.87 -31.98 9.38
N GLY A 3 5.66 -32.34 9.80
CA GLY A 3 5.34 -32.64 11.21
C GLY A 3 5.05 -31.43 12.10
N TYR A 4 4.84 -30.23 11.54
CA TYR A 4 4.41 -29.06 12.30
C TYR A 4 2.88 -29.03 12.42
N ASP A 5 2.38 -29.00 13.65
CA ASP A 5 0.96 -28.95 13.97
C ASP A 5 0.43 -27.51 13.94
N LEU A 6 0.32 -26.96 12.73
CA LEU A 6 -0.18 -25.60 12.51
C LEU A 6 -1.66 -25.64 12.12
N PRO A 7 -2.50 -24.71 12.62
CA PRO A 7 -3.88 -24.61 12.19
C PRO A 7 -3.96 -24.23 10.71
N ASN A 8 -5.00 -24.69 10.02
CA ASN A 8 -5.28 -24.29 8.65
C ASN A 8 -5.66 -22.81 8.58
N TYR A 9 -5.39 -22.17 7.43
CA TYR A 9 -5.82 -20.81 7.17
C TYR A 9 -7.32 -20.79 6.82
N PRO A 10 -8.19 -20.12 7.61
CA PRO A 10 -9.60 -20.02 7.29
C PRO A 10 -9.85 -18.82 6.37
N GLU A 11 -10.30 -19.08 5.14
CA GLU A 11 -10.63 -18.02 4.18
C GLU A 11 -11.84 -17.19 4.63
N GLU A 12 -12.88 -17.87 5.10
CA GLU A 12 -14.13 -17.29 5.60
C GLU A 12 -14.34 -17.64 7.08
N PRO A 13 -13.75 -16.88 8.02
CA PRO A 13 -13.76 -17.24 9.43
C PRO A 13 -15.13 -16.96 10.06
N SER A 14 -15.75 -18.00 10.62
CA SER A 14 -17.07 -17.96 11.24
C SER A 14 -16.99 -17.89 12.76
N THR A 15 -15.94 -18.44 13.36
CA THR A 15 -15.74 -18.48 14.81
C THR A 15 -14.70 -17.46 15.31
N TYR A 16 -14.69 -17.20 16.62
CA TYR A 16 -13.68 -16.34 17.24
C TYR A 16 -12.26 -16.90 17.04
N GLU A 17 -12.11 -18.22 17.18
CA GLU A 17 -10.84 -18.92 17.01
C GLU A 17 -10.33 -18.82 15.56
N GLU A 18 -11.20 -19.05 14.57
CA GLU A 18 -10.85 -18.88 13.15
C GLU A 18 -10.45 -17.44 12.84
N LYS A 19 -11.14 -16.44 13.40
CA LYS A 19 -10.78 -15.02 13.24
C LYS A 19 -9.39 -14.73 13.82
N ALA A 20 -9.06 -15.30 14.98
CA ALA A 20 -7.74 -15.15 15.60
C ALA A 20 -6.64 -15.81 14.77
N ILE A 21 -6.87 -17.05 14.30
CA ILE A 21 -5.95 -17.78 13.41
C ILE A 21 -5.72 -16.99 12.12
N LYS A 22 -6.80 -16.54 11.48
CA LYS A 22 -6.71 -15.73 10.26
C LYS A 22 -5.94 -14.45 10.49
N SER A 23 -6.19 -13.75 11.60
CA SER A 23 -5.48 -12.52 11.95
C SER A 23 -3.98 -12.75 12.11
N ALA A 24 -3.58 -13.87 12.73
CA ALA A 24 -2.17 -14.23 12.88
C ALA A 24 -1.50 -14.49 11.52
N TYR A 25 -2.12 -15.29 10.65
CA TYR A 25 -1.62 -15.51 9.30
C TYR A 25 -1.61 -14.24 8.44
N ASP A 26 -2.63 -13.39 8.60
CA ASP A 26 -2.79 -12.14 7.84
C ASP A 26 -1.71 -11.11 8.18
N LYS A 27 -1.10 -11.19 9.37
CA LYS A 27 0.08 -10.39 9.73
C LYS A 27 1.38 -10.89 9.08
N ILE A 28 1.42 -12.18 8.72
CA ILE A 28 2.62 -12.83 8.16
C ILE A 28 2.61 -12.79 6.63
N LYS A 29 1.42 -12.79 6.01
CA LYS A 29 1.28 -12.71 4.55
C LYS A 29 1.71 -11.36 3.98
N GLY A 30 2.03 -11.34 2.68
CA GLY A 30 2.36 -10.11 1.97
C GLY A 30 3.71 -9.54 2.37
N SER A 31 3.85 -8.21 2.34
CA SER A 31 5.11 -7.54 2.69
C SER A 31 5.23 -7.33 4.20
N ALA A 32 5.35 -8.42 4.97
CA ALA A 32 5.47 -8.37 6.43
C ALA A 32 6.87 -7.96 6.92
N VAL A 33 7.91 -8.17 6.10
CA VAL A 33 9.32 -7.96 6.51
C VAL A 33 9.79 -6.54 6.22
N ASN A 34 9.50 -5.97 5.05
CA ASN A 34 10.00 -4.65 4.67
C ASN A 34 9.57 -3.52 5.64
N PRO A 35 8.30 -3.48 6.12
CA PRO A 35 7.88 -2.44 7.07
C PRO A 35 8.61 -2.50 8.41
N VAL A 36 9.23 -3.64 8.75
CA VAL A 36 9.99 -3.82 10.01
C VAL A 36 11.48 -3.49 9.83
N LEU A 37 12.03 -3.74 8.65
CA LEU A 37 13.48 -3.56 8.40
C LEU A 37 13.83 -2.16 7.86
N ARG A 38 12.87 -1.44 7.28
CA ARG A 38 13.13 -0.14 6.61
C ARG A 38 12.92 1.04 7.55
N GLU A 39 13.70 1.08 8.63
CA GLU A 39 13.76 2.19 9.58
C GLU A 39 14.61 3.36 9.06
N GLY A 40 14.37 3.76 7.80
CA GLY A 40 15.13 4.80 7.11
C GLY A 40 14.78 4.92 5.63
N ASN A 41 15.39 5.90 4.96
CA ASN A 41 15.17 6.16 3.53
C ASN A 41 15.97 5.21 2.63
N SER A 42 15.60 5.15 1.35
CA SER A 42 16.25 4.28 0.37
C SER A 42 17.29 5.04 -0.49
N ASP A 43 18.56 4.64 -0.43
CA ASP A 43 19.55 4.91 -1.49
C ASP A 43 19.60 3.70 -2.44
N ARG A 44 19.05 3.86 -3.66
CA ARG A 44 19.01 2.79 -4.65
C ARG A 44 19.69 3.23 -5.95
N ARG A 45 20.77 2.52 -6.30
CA ARG A 45 21.56 2.77 -7.51
C ARG A 45 22.17 1.47 -8.05
N ALA A 46 22.32 1.40 -9.38
CA ALA A 46 23.03 0.28 -10.01
C ALA A 46 24.53 0.36 -9.64
N PRO A 47 25.15 -0.71 -9.12
CA PRO A 47 26.59 -0.72 -8.84
C PRO A 47 27.42 -0.52 -10.11
N LEU A 48 28.57 0.16 -10.00
CA LEU A 48 29.44 0.45 -11.13
C LEU A 48 29.93 -0.83 -11.83
N SER A 49 30.25 -1.88 -11.06
CA SER A 49 30.64 -3.19 -11.58
C SER A 49 29.54 -3.81 -12.45
N VAL A 50 28.30 -3.80 -11.97
CA VAL A 50 27.12 -4.29 -12.70
C VAL A 50 26.88 -3.45 -13.96
N LYS A 51 27.00 -2.11 -13.87
CA LYS A 51 26.84 -1.24 -15.04
C LYS A 51 27.93 -1.49 -16.09
N ASN A 52 29.18 -1.66 -15.69
CA ASN A 52 30.29 -1.97 -16.59
C ASN A 52 30.13 -3.36 -17.23
N TYR A 53 29.66 -4.34 -16.46
CA TYR A 53 29.32 -5.65 -17.00
C TYR A 53 28.22 -5.57 -18.05
N ALA A 54 27.13 -4.84 -17.78
CA ALA A 54 26.03 -4.65 -18.72
C ALA A 54 26.45 -3.91 -20.01
N LYS A 55 27.45 -3.02 -19.93
CA LYS A 55 28.05 -2.38 -21.13
C LYS A 55 28.83 -3.37 -21.99
N LYS A 56 29.59 -4.28 -21.35
CA LYS A 56 30.39 -5.30 -22.05
C LYS A 56 29.54 -6.46 -22.57
N ASN A 57 28.42 -6.75 -21.90
CA ASN A 57 27.50 -7.84 -22.20
C ASN A 57 26.07 -7.27 -22.30
N PRO A 58 25.75 -6.56 -23.39
CA PRO A 58 24.43 -5.97 -23.57
C PRO A 58 23.37 -7.08 -23.63
N HIS A 59 22.33 -6.95 -22.81
CA HIS A 59 21.15 -7.80 -22.89
C HIS A 59 20.30 -7.41 -24.11
N SER A 60 19.42 -8.30 -24.56
CA SER A 60 18.52 -8.02 -25.67
C SER A 60 17.59 -6.86 -25.32
N MET A 61 17.48 -5.92 -26.26
CA MET A 61 16.54 -4.80 -26.20
C MET A 61 15.65 -4.89 -27.42
N GLY A 62 14.33 -5.01 -27.22
CA GLY A 62 13.36 -5.05 -28.32
C GLY A 62 13.41 -3.76 -29.13
N ALA A 63 13.36 -3.88 -30.46
CA ALA A 63 13.28 -2.72 -31.34
C ALA A 63 11.96 -1.99 -31.12
N TRP A 64 12.03 -0.66 -30.99
CA TRP A 64 10.84 0.18 -30.92
C TRP A 64 10.45 0.64 -32.32
N SER A 65 9.19 0.40 -32.70
CA SER A 65 8.60 0.91 -33.94
C SER A 65 7.95 2.27 -33.70
N SER A 66 8.11 3.19 -34.66
CA SER A 66 7.35 4.46 -34.69
C SER A 66 5.85 4.24 -34.86
N ASP A 67 5.44 3.07 -35.37
CA ASP A 67 4.04 2.68 -35.55
C ASP A 67 3.48 1.94 -34.32
N SER A 68 4.22 1.90 -33.21
CA SER A 68 3.77 1.26 -31.97
C SER A 68 2.50 1.94 -31.44
N LYS A 69 1.49 1.12 -31.15
CA LYS A 69 0.23 1.58 -30.53
C LYS A 69 0.21 1.43 -29.01
N SER A 70 1.29 0.91 -28.43
CA SER A 70 1.41 0.80 -26.98
C SER A 70 1.35 2.19 -26.34
N HIS A 71 0.47 2.35 -25.36
CA HIS A 71 0.29 3.58 -24.62
C HIS A 71 -0.08 3.26 -23.18
N VAL A 72 0.13 4.24 -22.29
CA VAL A 72 -0.42 4.20 -20.94
C VAL A 72 -1.82 4.79 -21.00
N SER A 73 -2.78 4.13 -20.38
CA SER A 73 -4.12 4.66 -20.13
C SER A 73 -4.30 4.81 -18.62
N SER A 74 -4.74 5.99 -18.19
CA SER A 74 -4.99 6.32 -16.79
C SER A 74 -6.31 7.08 -16.69
N MET A 75 -6.92 7.06 -15.50
CA MET A 75 -8.12 7.87 -15.23
C MET A 75 -7.77 9.36 -15.39
N ALA A 76 -8.71 10.15 -15.94
CA ALA A 76 -8.53 11.59 -16.14
C ALA A 76 -8.88 12.42 -14.88
N GLY A 77 -9.48 11.79 -13.88
CA GLY A 77 -9.93 12.36 -12.62
C GLY A 77 -10.69 11.31 -11.81
N ASP A 78 -11.17 11.70 -10.62
CA ASP A 78 -11.92 10.81 -9.71
C ASP A 78 -11.16 9.55 -9.22
N ASP A 79 -9.85 9.54 -9.42
CA ASP A 79 -8.92 8.58 -8.85
C ASP A 79 -8.28 9.12 -7.56
N PHE A 80 -7.29 8.39 -7.02
CA PHE A 80 -6.59 8.85 -5.83
C PHE A 80 -5.86 10.17 -6.06
N PHE A 81 -5.24 10.35 -7.23
CA PHE A 81 -4.53 11.59 -7.57
C PHE A 81 -5.48 12.79 -7.66
N GLY A 82 -6.59 12.64 -8.38
CA GLY A 82 -7.55 13.72 -8.60
C GLY A 82 -8.41 14.08 -7.39
N SER A 83 -8.39 13.28 -6.31
CA SER A 83 -9.20 13.50 -5.10
C SER A 83 -8.38 13.81 -3.84
N GLU A 84 -7.05 13.77 -3.94
CA GLU A 84 -6.15 13.92 -2.81
C GLU A 84 -6.33 15.27 -2.09
N LYS A 85 -6.33 15.21 -0.77
CA LYS A 85 -6.22 16.36 0.12
C LYS A 85 -5.10 16.07 1.12
N SER A 86 -4.18 17.02 1.23
CA SER A 86 -3.01 16.95 2.10
C SER A 86 -3.02 18.09 3.10
N THR A 87 -2.51 17.85 4.30
CA THR A 87 -2.21 18.91 5.26
C THR A 87 -1.01 18.56 6.13
N THR A 88 -0.30 19.59 6.59
CA THR A 88 0.76 19.46 7.59
C THR A 88 0.23 19.84 8.97
N ILE A 89 0.35 18.93 9.91
CA ILE A 89 -0.16 19.10 11.27
C ILE A 89 0.68 20.15 12.03
N SER A 90 -0.01 20.98 12.83
CA SER A 90 0.62 21.94 13.74
C SER A 90 0.35 21.53 15.18
N GLY A 91 1.39 21.14 15.89
CA GLY A 91 1.33 20.53 17.22
C GLY A 91 0.94 19.05 17.18
N ALA A 92 1.49 18.25 18.09
CA ALA A 92 1.08 16.86 18.23
C ALA A 92 -0.40 16.76 18.65
N THR A 93 -1.14 15.82 18.07
CA THR A 93 -2.59 15.67 18.28
C THR A 93 -3.02 14.22 18.08
N GLU A 94 -4.29 13.91 18.35
CA GLU A 94 -4.91 12.63 18.01
C GLU A 94 -6.07 12.84 17.02
N VAL A 95 -6.19 11.92 16.07
CA VAL A 95 -7.28 11.92 15.08
C VAL A 95 -7.93 10.55 15.01
N LYS A 96 -9.19 10.49 14.58
CA LYS A 96 -9.92 9.26 14.26
C LYS A 96 -10.51 9.36 12.86
N ILE A 97 -10.83 8.24 12.23
CA ILE A 97 -11.47 8.20 10.91
C ILE A 97 -12.90 7.70 11.08
N GLU A 98 -13.86 8.53 10.68
CA GLU A 98 -15.29 8.24 10.78
C GLU A 98 -15.97 8.38 9.42
N PHE A 99 -16.98 7.55 9.20
CA PHE A 99 -17.92 7.69 8.10
C PHE A 99 -19.23 8.26 8.64
N VAL A 100 -19.64 9.41 8.13
CA VAL A 100 -20.93 10.03 8.44
C VAL A 100 -21.90 9.70 7.32
N GLY A 101 -22.93 8.91 7.63
CA GLY A 101 -23.98 8.53 6.71
C GLY A 101 -24.88 9.71 6.34
N ALA A 102 -25.58 9.60 5.21
CA ALA A 102 -26.53 10.62 4.77
C ALA A 102 -27.73 10.77 5.73
N ASP A 103 -27.98 9.75 6.55
CA ASP A 103 -28.97 9.72 7.63
C ASP A 103 -28.45 10.32 8.95
N GLY A 104 -27.19 10.78 8.98
CA GLY A 104 -26.52 11.29 10.18
C GLY A 104 -25.93 10.21 11.08
N SER A 105 -26.04 8.92 10.73
CA SER A 105 -25.38 7.84 11.48
C SER A 105 -23.85 7.98 11.38
N VAL A 106 -23.15 7.73 12.48
CA VAL A 106 -21.67 7.79 12.51
C VAL A 106 -21.13 6.39 12.72
N LYS A 107 -20.28 5.94 11.80
CA LYS A 107 -19.53 4.69 11.89
C LYS A 107 -18.05 4.97 12.02
N GLU A 108 -17.45 4.50 13.11
CA GLU A 108 -15.99 4.52 13.24
C GLU A 108 -15.34 3.55 12.26
N LEU A 109 -14.39 4.04 11.47
CA LEU A 109 -13.58 3.24 10.54
C LEU A 109 -12.21 2.92 11.13
N LYS A 110 -11.65 3.87 11.88
CA LYS A 110 -10.40 3.71 12.63
C LYS A 110 -10.49 4.53 13.92
N SER A 111 -10.30 3.86 15.05
CA SER A 111 -10.20 4.48 16.37
C SER A 111 -9.05 5.48 16.43
N ALA A 112 -9.04 6.33 17.47
CA ALA A 112 -8.06 7.40 17.62
C ALA A 112 -6.61 6.90 17.51
N PHE A 113 -5.78 7.68 16.79
CA PHE A 113 -4.35 7.44 16.65
C PHE A 113 -3.58 8.77 16.69
N PRO A 114 -2.35 8.77 17.20
CA PRO A 114 -1.56 9.98 17.35
C PRO A 114 -0.98 10.44 16.01
N LEU A 115 -0.84 11.75 15.88
CA LEU A 115 -0.05 12.44 14.85
C LEU A 115 0.99 13.34 15.52
N LEU A 116 2.17 13.41 14.92
CA LEU A 116 3.29 14.23 15.38
C LEU A 116 3.13 15.69 14.91
N ASP A 117 3.80 16.62 15.61
CA ASP A 117 3.97 17.98 15.07
C ASP A 117 4.73 17.91 13.74
N LYS A 118 4.24 18.65 12.74
CA LYS A 118 4.75 18.67 11.36
C LYS A 118 4.61 17.36 10.58
N GLU A 119 3.88 16.38 11.09
CA GLU A 119 3.50 15.22 10.29
C GLU A 119 2.62 15.64 9.11
N VAL A 120 2.84 15.03 7.95
CA VAL A 120 1.99 15.21 6.77
C VAL A 120 0.99 14.07 6.74
N ILE A 121 -0.29 14.39 6.60
CA ILE A 121 -1.36 13.40 6.44
C ILE A 121 -2.19 13.72 5.20
N ASP A 122 -2.47 12.66 4.44
CA ASP A 122 -3.20 12.72 3.20
C ASP A 122 -4.47 11.85 3.26
N SER A 123 -5.50 12.27 2.54
CA SER A 123 -6.68 11.45 2.28
C SER A 123 -7.09 11.56 0.82
N SER A 124 -7.51 10.45 0.23
CA SER A 124 -7.95 10.38 -1.16
C SER A 124 -8.99 9.26 -1.31
N VAL A 125 -9.77 9.32 -2.40
CA VAL A 125 -10.82 8.34 -2.68
C VAL A 125 -10.86 8.00 -4.16
N LEU A 126 -10.79 6.70 -4.47
CA LEU A 126 -11.07 6.20 -5.80
C LEU A 126 -12.58 6.00 -5.96
N LYS A 127 -13.22 6.77 -6.87
CA LYS A 127 -14.67 6.65 -7.07
C LYS A 127 -14.99 5.39 -7.88
N LYS A 128 -15.69 4.44 -7.25
CA LYS A 128 -16.17 3.20 -7.90
C LYS A 128 -16.93 3.42 -9.21
N LYS A 129 -17.65 4.54 -9.38
CA LYS A 129 -18.38 4.84 -10.63
C LYS A 129 -17.49 5.31 -11.78
N ALA A 130 -16.30 5.83 -11.46
CA ALA A 130 -15.34 6.35 -12.42
C ALA A 130 -14.26 5.31 -12.79
N LEU A 131 -14.07 4.30 -11.93
CA LEU A 131 -13.21 3.13 -12.15
C LEU A 131 -13.86 2.11 -13.08
#